data_AF-A0A9P7GIR5-F1
#
_entry.id   AF-A0A9P7GIR5-F1
#
_cell.length_a   1.000
_cell.length_b   1.000
_cell.length_c   1.000
_cell.angle_alpha   90.00
_cell.angle_beta   90.00
_cell.angle_gamma   90.00
#
_symmetry.space_group_name_H-M   'P 1'
#
loop_
_entity.id
_entity.type
_entity.pdbx_description
1 polymer ?
#
loop_
_entity_poly.entity_id
_entity_poly.type
_entity_poly.pdbx_seq_one_letter_code
_entity_poly.pdbx_strand_id
1 'polypeptide(L)'
;MGLSAVAINGETYNAKVHKVLAQVRATLHIQAETSCYVNVGIDRPNIAWFVRHMKGGKKDLDSLDFLLPTSEKPELEQTMVFFDDINISLDALKWFLERLPLELHSQVEVYNSRRSSRSKKIVIDKFRNGEIKYLLTTEAAGMGCDIPNVEQVVQFMVPASLSIWMQRAGRAGRNIRILARAILLVQPSVFQEMRVENVDNEPNDGEVKYRKDVEQGLREWIETVECRREAAAVYFDDRAARFDDETDNEIPTQSISNQNGKRTMEPSVPNRRGPHLQGARDLLQKWRSETWRTLYCRRLWGIQCLLPDAILTAFATKARLRSREDLIAAGWSPTHCEKHGLQILHVLKVYDDGYWGVHQEEKAQRLQAVESNVYKHSFILE
;
A
#
# COMPACT_ATOMS: atom_id res chain seq x y z
N MET A 1 10.99 24.99 2.11
CA MET A 1 11.29 25.06 3.55
C MET A 1 11.10 23.68 4.15
N GLY A 2 12.18 23.12 4.71
CA GLY A 2 12.21 22.00 5.66
C GLY A 2 11.25 20.83 5.48
N LEU A 3 11.62 19.83 4.68
CA LEU A 3 11.27 18.45 5.03
C LEU A 3 12.06 18.13 6.29
N SER A 4 11.40 18.23 7.44
CA SER A 4 11.95 17.75 8.71
C SER A 4 12.10 16.24 8.59
N ALA A 5 13.33 15.82 8.30
CA ALA A 5 13.77 14.48 8.65
C ALA A 5 13.65 14.40 10.17
N VAL A 6 12.63 13.69 10.64
CA VAL A 6 12.54 13.28 12.04
C VAL A 6 13.66 12.26 12.23
N ALA A 7 14.83 12.76 12.59
CA ALA A 7 15.90 11.97 13.17
C ALA A 7 15.49 11.68 14.62
N ILE A 8 14.92 10.51 14.84
CA ILE A 8 14.87 9.88 16.17
C ILE A 8 15.83 8.71 16.06
N ASN A 9 16.98 8.84 16.74
CA ASN A 9 18.02 7.85 17.01
C ASN A 9 17.91 6.51 16.26
N GLY A 10 18.63 6.39 15.14
CA GLY A 10 18.77 5.16 14.36
C GLY A 10 19.08 5.49 12.90
N GLU A 11 20.06 4.81 12.30
CA GLU A 11 20.42 4.98 10.87
C GLU A 11 19.15 5.03 9.99
N THR A 12 19.02 6.04 9.12
CA THR A 12 17.88 6.12 8.19
C THR A 12 17.84 4.86 7.32
N TYR A 13 16.68 4.20 7.19
CA TYR A 13 16.52 2.89 6.53
C TYR A 13 17.13 2.78 5.12
N ASN A 14 17.13 3.89 4.37
CA ASN A 14 17.83 4.02 3.09
C ASN A 14 19.30 3.56 3.18
N ALA A 15 19.96 3.77 4.32
CA ALA A 15 21.34 3.36 4.56
C ALA A 15 21.54 1.84 4.45
N LYS A 16 20.56 0.99 4.79
CA LYS A 16 20.75 -0.49 4.78
C LYS A 16 20.85 -1.08 3.38
N VAL A 17 19.97 -0.69 2.47
CA VAL A 17 20.01 -1.19 1.07
C VAL A 17 21.28 -0.71 0.38
N HIS A 18 21.61 0.57 0.55
CA HIS A 18 22.87 1.14 0.07
C HIS A 18 24.10 0.46 0.69
N LYS A 19 24.03 0.05 1.96
CA LYS A 19 25.12 -0.69 2.65
C LYS A 19 25.32 -2.09 2.09
N VAL A 20 24.25 -2.83 1.77
CA VAL A 20 24.38 -4.15 1.12
C VAL A 20 24.97 -4.02 -0.28
N LEU A 21 24.48 -3.07 -1.09
CA LEU A 21 25.03 -2.83 -2.43
C LEU A 21 26.48 -2.37 -2.37
N ALA A 22 26.83 -1.48 -1.44
CA ALA A 22 28.22 -1.05 -1.22
C ALA A 22 29.11 -2.23 -0.80
N GLN A 23 28.63 -3.10 0.08
CA GLN A 23 29.34 -4.31 0.49
C GLN A 23 29.54 -5.25 -0.70
N VAL A 24 28.52 -5.51 -1.52
CA VAL A 24 28.64 -6.35 -2.73
C VAL A 24 29.67 -5.77 -3.69
N ARG A 25 29.64 -4.45 -3.94
CA ARG A 25 30.61 -3.78 -4.81
C ARG A 25 32.04 -3.90 -4.27
N ALA A 26 32.23 -3.73 -2.97
CA ALA A 26 33.52 -3.88 -2.32
C ALA A 26 34.02 -5.34 -2.39
N THR A 27 33.17 -6.31 -2.08
CA THR A 27 33.52 -7.74 -2.08
C THR A 27 33.81 -8.28 -3.47
N LEU A 28 33.07 -7.82 -4.48
CA LEU A 28 33.23 -8.27 -5.87
C LEU A 28 34.18 -7.36 -6.68
N HIS A 29 34.79 -6.36 -6.04
CA HIS A 29 35.69 -5.39 -6.68
C HIS A 29 35.07 -4.68 -7.91
N ILE A 30 33.78 -4.36 -7.84
CA ILE A 30 33.05 -3.67 -8.91
C ILE A 30 33.40 -2.18 -8.88
N GLN A 31 34.12 -1.71 -9.90
CA GLN A 31 34.49 -0.32 -10.07
C GLN A 31 33.30 0.54 -10.51
N ALA A 32 33.14 1.72 -9.92
CA ALA A 32 32.02 2.63 -10.24
C ALA A 32 32.12 3.19 -11.66
N GLU A 33 33.34 3.35 -12.13
CA GLU A 33 33.70 4.08 -13.34
C GLU A 33 33.48 3.22 -14.59
N THR A 34 33.47 1.90 -14.44
CA THR A 34 33.36 0.92 -15.53
C THR A 34 32.10 0.06 -15.44
N SER A 35 31.24 0.29 -14.44
CA SER A 35 29.98 -0.43 -14.27
C SER A 35 28.77 0.50 -14.39
N CYS A 36 27.64 -0.06 -14.78
CA CYS A 36 26.35 0.62 -14.73
C CYS A 36 25.50 0.04 -13.60
N TYR A 37 24.75 0.90 -12.91
CA TYR A 37 23.77 0.51 -11.92
C TYR A 37 22.38 0.56 -12.54
N VAL A 38 21.72 -0.60 -12.63
CA VAL A 38 20.35 -0.72 -13.13
C VAL A 38 19.45 -1.19 -11.99
N ASN A 39 18.52 -0.33 -11.56
CA ASN A 39 17.46 -0.69 -10.62
C ASN A 39 16.16 -0.93 -11.39
N VAL A 40 15.71 -2.18 -11.45
CA VAL A 40 14.46 -2.59 -12.12
C VAL A 40 13.23 -2.54 -11.20
N GLY A 41 13.45 -2.15 -9.94
CA GLY A 41 12.43 -2.06 -8.92
C GLY A 41 12.01 -3.40 -8.32
N ILE A 42 11.27 -3.32 -7.22
CA ILE A 42 10.79 -4.45 -6.43
C ILE A 42 9.29 -4.70 -6.63
N ASP A 43 8.58 -3.81 -7.33
CA ASP A 43 7.13 -3.92 -7.48
C ASP A 43 6.77 -5.17 -8.29
N ARG A 44 5.83 -5.95 -7.74
CA ARG A 44 5.30 -7.15 -8.39
C ARG A 44 3.80 -6.95 -8.60
N PRO A 45 3.38 -6.37 -9.74
CA PRO A 45 1.99 -5.92 -9.94
C PRO A 45 0.97 -7.05 -9.83
N ASN A 46 1.41 -8.29 -10.06
CA ASN A 46 0.58 -9.49 -9.99
C ASN A 46 0.51 -10.14 -8.59
N ILE A 47 1.12 -9.57 -7.55
CA ILE A 47 1.05 -10.09 -6.16
C ILE A 47 0.21 -9.15 -5.28
N ALA A 48 -0.92 -9.60 -4.73
CA ALA A 48 -1.64 -8.85 -3.70
C ALA A 48 -1.05 -9.12 -2.31
N TRP A 49 -0.84 -8.05 -1.53
CA TRP A 49 -0.25 -8.09 -0.20
C TRP A 49 -1.34 -8.03 0.87
N PHE A 50 -1.33 -8.96 1.80
CA PHE A 50 -2.27 -9.03 2.92
C PHE A 50 -1.51 -9.17 4.24
N VAL A 51 -2.04 -8.51 5.26
CA VAL A 51 -1.63 -8.66 6.66
C VAL A 51 -2.83 -9.20 7.43
N ARG A 52 -2.64 -10.25 8.22
CA ARG A 52 -3.67 -10.79 9.11
C ARG A 52 -3.10 -10.94 10.50
N HIS A 53 -3.81 -10.41 11.50
CA HIS A 53 -3.40 -10.54 12.89
C HIS A 53 -3.86 -11.89 13.45
N MET A 54 -2.92 -12.56 14.12
CA MET A 54 -3.15 -13.82 14.83
C MET A 54 -3.72 -13.53 16.22
N LYS A 55 -4.41 -14.51 16.81
CA LYS A 55 -4.89 -14.44 18.20
C LYS A 55 -3.75 -14.74 19.18
N GLY A 56 -2.76 -15.53 18.76
CA GLY A 56 -1.64 -15.96 19.57
C GLY A 56 -0.31 -16.00 18.82
N GLY A 57 0.68 -16.66 19.42
CA GLY A 57 2.01 -16.84 18.85
C GLY A 57 2.18 -18.22 18.20
N LYS A 58 3.31 -18.89 18.49
CA LYS A 58 3.71 -20.17 17.88
C LYS A 58 2.65 -21.29 17.91
N LYS A 59 1.77 -21.30 18.91
CA LYS A 59 0.74 -22.35 19.10
C LYS A 59 -0.57 -22.06 18.36
N ASP A 60 -0.75 -20.86 17.84
CA ASP A 60 -1.98 -20.45 17.15
C ASP A 60 -1.93 -20.89 15.68
N LEU A 61 -2.00 -22.20 15.46
CA LEU A 61 -2.11 -22.77 14.12
C LEU A 61 -3.50 -22.56 13.51
N ASP A 62 -4.53 -22.30 14.33
CA ASP A 62 -5.88 -21.97 13.87
C ASP A 62 -5.92 -20.67 13.05
N SER A 63 -4.92 -19.81 13.18
CA SER A 63 -4.70 -18.69 12.24
C SER A 63 -4.51 -19.12 10.77
N LEU A 64 -4.28 -20.41 10.49
CA LEU A 64 -4.22 -21.01 9.15
C LEU A 64 -5.57 -21.56 8.66
N ASP A 65 -6.66 -21.47 9.43
CA ASP A 65 -7.99 -22.01 9.08
C ASP A 65 -8.50 -21.56 7.71
N PHE A 66 -8.12 -20.37 7.26
CA PHE A 66 -8.51 -19.84 5.95
C PHE A 66 -7.92 -20.63 4.76
N LEU A 67 -6.97 -21.53 5.01
CA LEU A 67 -6.41 -22.46 4.05
C LEU A 67 -7.18 -23.79 4.03
N LEU A 68 -8.13 -24.00 4.94
CA LEU A 68 -8.99 -25.17 4.86
C LEU A 68 -10.04 -24.94 3.77
N PRO A 69 -10.30 -25.95 2.92
CA PRO A 69 -11.28 -25.81 1.87
C PRO A 69 -12.69 -25.73 2.45
N THR A 70 -13.53 -24.86 1.88
CA THR A 70 -14.94 -24.69 2.30
C THR A 70 -15.92 -25.42 1.36
N SER A 71 -15.43 -25.94 0.23
CA SER A 71 -16.21 -26.60 -0.82
C SER A 71 -16.41 -28.09 -0.55
N GLU A 72 -17.56 -28.63 -0.97
CA GLU A 72 -17.83 -30.09 -0.99
C GLU A 72 -16.85 -30.87 -1.90
N LYS A 73 -16.33 -30.22 -2.96
CA LYS A 73 -15.23 -30.73 -3.79
C LYS A 73 -14.03 -29.80 -3.62
N PRO A 74 -13.17 -30.09 -2.64
CA PRO A 74 -12.09 -29.18 -2.28
C PRO A 74 -10.95 -29.27 -3.30
N GLU A 75 -10.61 -28.16 -3.94
CA GLU A 75 -9.38 -28.01 -4.71
C GLU A 75 -8.46 -27.04 -3.97
N LEU A 76 -7.23 -27.48 -3.67
CA LEU A 76 -6.25 -26.65 -2.99
C LEU A 76 -5.45 -25.87 -4.04
N GLU A 77 -5.40 -24.56 -3.84
CA GLU A 77 -4.47 -23.68 -4.57
C GLU A 77 -3.02 -23.97 -4.17
N GLN A 78 -2.11 -23.88 -5.13
CA GLN A 78 -0.71 -24.17 -4.89
C GLN A 78 -0.07 -23.09 -3.99
N THR A 79 0.12 -23.44 -2.72
CA THR A 79 0.48 -22.53 -1.62
C THR A 79 1.80 -22.95 -0.97
N MET A 80 2.70 -21.98 -0.76
CA MET A 80 3.85 -22.13 0.12
C MET A 80 3.58 -21.48 1.47
N VAL A 81 3.75 -22.22 2.57
CA VAL A 81 3.60 -21.70 3.93
C VAL A 81 4.96 -21.69 4.61
N PHE A 82 5.50 -20.51 4.87
CA PHE A 82 6.80 -20.33 5.50
C PHE A 82 6.71 -20.30 7.03
N PHE A 83 7.64 -21.00 7.67
CA PHE A 83 7.84 -21.05 9.10
C PHE A 83 9.31 -20.76 9.43
N ASP A 84 9.56 -20.01 10.51
CA ASP A 84 10.94 -19.75 10.98
C ASP A 84 11.51 -20.90 11.82
N ASP A 85 10.68 -21.89 12.18
CA ASP A 85 11.02 -23.02 13.04
C ASP A 85 10.54 -24.33 12.41
N ILE A 86 11.46 -25.29 12.27
CA ILE A 86 11.19 -26.59 11.67
C ILE A 86 10.14 -27.36 12.47
N ASN A 87 10.17 -27.30 13.79
CA ASN A 87 9.23 -28.05 14.61
C ASN A 87 7.80 -27.51 14.42
N ILE A 88 7.65 -26.19 14.29
CA ILE A 88 6.33 -25.58 14.01
C ILE A 88 5.82 -26.03 12.64
N SER A 89 6.67 -26.13 11.61
CA SER A 89 6.22 -26.67 10.31
C SER A 89 5.73 -28.12 10.40
N LEU A 90 6.32 -28.93 11.27
CA LEU A 90 5.91 -30.32 11.50
C LEU A 90 4.59 -30.39 12.29
N ASP A 91 4.41 -29.51 13.26
CA ASP A 91 3.15 -29.39 14.01
C ASP A 91 2.02 -28.86 13.12
N ALA A 92 2.33 -27.92 12.22
CA ALA A 92 1.40 -27.45 11.20
C ALA A 92 0.97 -28.57 10.24
N LEU A 93 1.88 -29.46 9.83
CA LEU A 93 1.53 -30.63 9.03
C LEU A 93 0.50 -31.50 9.75
N LYS A 94 0.75 -31.85 11.01
CA LYS A 94 -0.21 -32.64 11.80
C LYS A 94 -1.56 -31.93 11.90
N TRP A 95 -1.53 -30.64 12.22
CA TRP A 95 -2.73 -29.81 12.33
C TRP A 95 -3.56 -29.79 11.04
N PHE A 96 -2.92 -29.69 9.87
CA PHE A 96 -3.58 -29.79 8.57
C PHE A 96 -4.16 -31.18 8.31
N LEU A 97 -3.39 -32.25 8.56
CA LEU A 97 -3.83 -33.62 8.33
C LEU A 97 -5.02 -34.02 9.23
N GLU A 98 -5.13 -33.45 10.43
CA GLU A 98 -6.28 -33.65 11.32
C GLU A 98 -7.57 -32.98 10.81
N ARG A 99 -7.47 -31.97 9.94
CA ARG A 99 -8.60 -31.12 9.51
C ARG A 99 -8.94 -31.29 8.02
N LEU A 100 -8.00 -31.74 7.21
CA LEU A 100 -8.21 -31.97 5.79
C LEU A 100 -8.84 -33.35 5.55
N PRO A 101 -9.72 -33.48 4.54
CA PRO A 101 -10.16 -34.77 4.02
C PRO A 101 -8.99 -35.68 3.65
N LEU A 102 -9.14 -36.99 3.88
CA LEU A 102 -8.09 -37.99 3.65
C LEU A 102 -7.50 -37.96 2.23
N GLU A 103 -8.33 -37.66 1.23
CA GLU A 103 -7.93 -37.53 -0.18
C GLU A 103 -6.95 -36.38 -0.46
N LEU A 104 -6.89 -35.36 0.41
CA LEU A 104 -5.97 -34.24 0.28
C LEU A 104 -4.67 -34.42 1.06
N HIS A 105 -4.56 -35.45 1.89
CA HIS A 105 -3.39 -35.65 2.77
C HIS A 105 -2.09 -35.76 1.99
N SER A 106 -2.11 -36.41 0.82
CA SER A 106 -0.94 -36.53 -0.05
C SER A 106 -0.51 -35.21 -0.71
N GLN A 107 -1.35 -34.18 -0.64
CA GLN A 107 -1.10 -32.87 -1.25
C GLN A 107 -0.46 -31.88 -0.27
N VAL A 108 -0.19 -32.28 0.98
CA VAL A 108 0.45 -31.45 2.00
C VAL A 108 1.76 -32.08 2.43
N GLU A 109 2.86 -31.34 2.38
CA GLU A 109 4.17 -31.87 2.74
C GLU A 109 5.10 -30.79 3.29
N VAL A 110 6.00 -31.21 4.18
CA VAL A 110 7.00 -30.33 4.80
C VAL A 110 8.30 -30.36 4.02
N TYR A 111 8.89 -29.19 3.79
CA TYR A 111 10.20 -29.01 3.19
C TYR A 111 11.12 -28.22 4.11
N ASN A 112 12.15 -28.87 4.66
CA ASN A 112 13.09 -28.22 5.56
C ASN A 112 14.49 -28.82 5.45
N SER A 113 15.45 -28.21 6.15
CA SER A 113 16.86 -28.61 6.08
C SER A 113 17.13 -30.04 6.59
N ARG A 114 16.31 -30.59 7.50
CA ARG A 114 16.44 -31.95 8.06
C ARG A 114 16.15 -33.06 7.04
N ARG A 115 15.49 -32.76 5.91
CA ARG A 115 15.27 -33.74 4.85
C ARG A 115 16.55 -34.02 4.07
N SER A 116 16.74 -35.27 3.64
CA SER A 116 17.84 -35.68 2.76
C SER A 116 17.74 -34.98 1.40
N SER A 117 18.88 -34.81 0.71
CA SER A 117 18.91 -34.17 -0.62
C SER A 117 18.01 -34.87 -1.64
N ARG A 118 17.96 -36.21 -1.60
CA ARG A 118 17.04 -37.01 -2.46
C ARG A 118 15.59 -36.71 -2.13
N SER A 119 15.22 -36.65 -0.85
CA SER A 119 13.85 -36.33 -0.45
C SER A 119 13.46 -34.91 -0.83
N LYS A 120 14.35 -33.93 -0.65
CA LYS A 120 14.13 -32.54 -1.08
C LYS A 120 13.82 -32.45 -2.57
N LYS A 121 14.60 -33.14 -3.41
CA LYS A 121 14.37 -33.19 -4.87
C LYS A 121 12.99 -33.74 -5.20
N ILE A 122 12.61 -34.88 -4.62
CA ILE A 122 11.30 -35.51 -4.85
C ILE A 122 10.15 -34.57 -4.46
N VAL A 123 10.23 -33.94 -3.28
CA VAL A 123 9.17 -33.05 -2.80
C VAL A 123 9.03 -31.80 -3.69
N ILE A 124 10.14 -31.20 -4.12
CA ILE A 124 10.12 -30.04 -5.02
C ILE A 124 9.57 -30.42 -6.40
N ASP A 125 9.93 -31.58 -6.93
CA ASP A 125 9.42 -32.03 -8.22
C ASP A 125 7.90 -32.29 -8.15
N LYS A 126 7.43 -32.94 -7.08
CA LYS A 126 5.98 -33.12 -6.83
C LYS A 126 5.23 -31.81 -6.66
N PHE A 127 5.80 -30.85 -5.94
CA PHE A 127 5.20 -29.52 -5.79
C PHE A 127 5.17 -28.78 -7.14
N ARG A 128 6.25 -28.83 -7.92
CA ARG A 128 6.31 -28.23 -9.26
C ARG A 128 5.25 -28.81 -10.20
N ASN A 129 4.98 -30.11 -10.10
CA ASN A 129 3.96 -30.82 -10.88
C ASN A 129 2.53 -30.63 -10.37
N GLY A 130 2.33 -29.94 -9.24
CA GLY A 130 1.00 -29.72 -8.64
C GLY A 130 0.44 -30.93 -7.88
N GLU A 131 1.22 -32.00 -7.68
CA GLU A 131 0.84 -33.15 -6.84
C GLU A 131 0.79 -32.77 -5.36
N ILE A 132 1.74 -31.92 -4.93
CA ILE A 132 1.70 -31.25 -3.63
C ILE A 132 1.14 -29.86 -3.86
N LYS A 133 0.09 -29.51 -3.13
CA LYS A 133 -0.53 -28.20 -3.16
C LYS A 133 -0.03 -27.32 -2.02
N TYR A 134 0.16 -27.86 -0.82
CA TYR A 134 0.66 -27.11 0.34
C TYR A 134 2.08 -27.55 0.70
N LEU A 135 3.03 -26.65 0.45
CA LEU A 135 4.44 -26.84 0.82
C LEU A 135 4.74 -26.05 2.09
N LEU A 136 4.82 -26.75 3.21
CA LEU A 136 5.14 -26.18 4.52
C LEU A 136 6.66 -26.10 4.67
N THR A 137 7.24 -24.92 4.60
CA THR A 137 8.69 -24.77 4.43
C THR A 137 9.35 -23.81 5.40
N THR A 138 10.66 -23.97 5.59
CA THR A 138 11.52 -22.94 6.17
C THR A 138 12.34 -22.24 5.08
N GLU A 139 13.35 -21.46 5.48
CA GLU A 139 14.34 -20.85 4.57
C GLU A 139 14.97 -21.82 3.57
N ALA A 140 14.96 -23.12 3.85
CA ALA A 140 15.50 -24.13 2.96
C ALA A 140 14.90 -24.10 1.53
N ALA A 141 13.63 -23.70 1.36
CA ALA A 141 13.02 -23.54 0.02
C ALA A 141 13.24 -22.14 -0.59
N GLY A 142 13.70 -21.18 0.23
CA GLY A 142 13.93 -19.81 -0.19
C GLY A 142 15.05 -19.66 -1.22
N MET A 143 16.01 -20.58 -1.26
CA MET A 143 17.14 -20.51 -2.20
C MET A 143 17.14 -21.72 -3.16
N GLY A 144 17.19 -21.46 -4.48
CA GLY A 144 17.41 -22.50 -5.49
C GLY A 144 16.17 -23.25 -6.03
N CYS A 145 14.99 -23.04 -5.45
CA CYS A 145 13.75 -23.62 -5.98
C CYS A 145 13.03 -22.60 -6.88
N ASP A 146 13.18 -22.76 -8.19
CA ASP A 146 12.36 -22.05 -9.17
C ASP A 146 11.07 -22.84 -9.46
N ILE A 147 9.95 -22.26 -9.04
CA ILE A 147 8.61 -22.85 -9.12
C ILE A 147 7.69 -21.73 -9.65
N PRO A 148 7.21 -21.82 -10.90
CA PRO A 148 6.50 -20.72 -11.55
C PRO A 148 5.03 -20.58 -11.10
N ASN A 149 4.42 -21.67 -10.63
CA ASN A 149 2.98 -21.80 -10.43
C ASN A 149 2.54 -21.63 -8.95
N VAL A 150 3.24 -20.80 -8.18
CA VAL A 150 2.84 -20.52 -6.79
C VAL A 150 1.79 -19.41 -6.78
N GLU A 151 0.55 -19.78 -6.46
CA GLU A 151 -0.61 -18.89 -6.40
C GLU A 151 -0.64 -18.12 -5.08
N GLN A 152 -0.14 -18.72 -4.01
CA GLN A 152 -0.18 -18.12 -2.69
C GLN A 152 1.10 -18.38 -1.89
N VAL A 153 1.57 -17.35 -1.20
CA VAL A 153 2.59 -17.45 -0.16
C VAL A 153 1.99 -16.97 1.15
N VAL A 154 2.14 -17.77 2.19
CA VAL A 154 1.76 -17.42 3.56
C VAL A 154 3.01 -17.44 4.42
N GLN A 155 3.23 -16.39 5.21
CA GLN A 155 4.28 -16.34 6.22
C GLN A 155 3.64 -16.50 7.60
N PHE A 156 3.91 -17.61 8.26
CA PHE A 156 3.45 -17.85 9.63
C PHE A 156 4.39 -17.15 10.62
N MET A 157 3.84 -16.17 11.35
CA MET A 157 4.56 -15.24 12.21
C MET A 157 5.51 -14.29 11.46
N VAL A 158 5.70 -13.11 12.02
CA VAL A 158 6.54 -12.05 11.45
C VAL A 158 8.02 -12.45 11.47
N PRO A 159 8.71 -12.41 10.30
CA PRO A 159 10.13 -12.68 10.19
C PRO A 159 10.97 -11.53 10.76
N ALA A 160 12.29 -11.66 10.74
CA ALA A 160 13.18 -10.65 11.33
C ALA A 160 13.21 -9.31 10.57
N SER A 161 13.04 -9.31 9.25
CA SER A 161 13.18 -8.12 8.41
C SER A 161 12.19 -8.08 7.25
N LEU A 162 11.94 -6.88 6.71
CA LEU A 162 11.07 -6.69 5.56
C LEU A 162 11.66 -7.34 4.31
N SER A 163 12.98 -7.33 4.18
CA SER A 163 13.71 -8.03 3.10
C SER A 163 13.46 -9.53 3.06
N ILE A 164 13.45 -10.20 4.22
CA ILE A 164 13.11 -11.64 4.31
C ILE A 164 11.67 -11.86 3.86
N TRP A 165 10.73 -11.05 4.37
CA TRP A 165 9.32 -11.15 3.97
C TRP A 165 9.14 -10.97 2.46
N MET A 166 9.70 -9.91 1.88
CA MET A 166 9.58 -9.61 0.45
C MET A 166 10.20 -10.71 -0.43
N GLN A 167 11.34 -11.28 -0.02
CA GLN A 167 11.96 -12.39 -0.75
C GLN A 167 11.11 -13.66 -0.73
N ARG A 168 10.50 -13.98 0.43
CA ARG A 168 9.59 -15.12 0.57
C ARG A 168 8.30 -14.90 -0.21
N ALA A 169 7.67 -13.75 -0.04
CA ALA A 169 6.46 -13.35 -0.77
C ALA A 169 6.65 -13.33 -2.29
N GLY A 170 7.81 -12.87 -2.77
CA GLY A 170 8.16 -12.83 -4.19
C GLY A 170 8.29 -14.20 -4.88
N ARG A 171 8.18 -15.31 -4.11
CA ARG A 171 8.04 -16.67 -4.64
C ARG A 171 6.67 -16.91 -5.26
N ALA A 172 5.66 -16.19 -4.81
CA ALA A 172 4.35 -16.17 -5.44
C ALA A 172 4.41 -15.44 -6.79
N GLY A 173 3.52 -15.80 -7.72
CA GLY A 173 3.31 -15.03 -8.95
C GLY A 173 4.59 -14.82 -9.77
N ARG A 174 5.44 -15.85 -9.90
CA ARG A 174 6.59 -15.79 -10.81
C ARG A 174 6.14 -15.72 -12.27
N ASN A 175 5.10 -16.46 -12.61
CA ASN A 175 4.39 -16.25 -13.85
C ASN A 175 3.54 -14.98 -13.75
N ILE A 176 3.85 -13.96 -14.58
CA ILE A 176 3.14 -12.68 -14.59
C ILE A 176 1.64 -12.82 -14.91
N ARG A 177 1.23 -13.94 -15.53
CA ARG A 177 -0.17 -14.26 -15.83
C ARG A 177 -0.94 -14.75 -14.60
N ILE A 178 -0.26 -15.17 -13.55
CA ILE A 178 -0.88 -15.62 -12.30
C ILE A 178 -1.04 -14.41 -11.38
N LEU A 179 -2.27 -14.19 -10.94
CA LEU A 179 -2.60 -13.28 -9.86
C LEU A 179 -2.38 -14.02 -8.55
N ALA A 180 -1.34 -13.63 -7.82
CA ALA A 180 -0.91 -14.31 -6.62
C ALA A 180 -1.21 -13.52 -5.35
N ARG A 181 -1.23 -14.21 -4.21
CA ARG A 181 -1.50 -13.63 -2.88
C ARG A 181 -0.31 -13.85 -1.95
N ALA A 182 0.13 -12.81 -1.27
CA ALA A 182 1.15 -12.86 -0.23
C ALA A 182 0.52 -12.44 1.11
N ILE A 183 0.44 -13.36 2.06
CA ILE A 183 -0.24 -13.16 3.34
C ILE A 183 0.78 -13.26 4.48
N LEU A 184 0.94 -12.19 5.25
CA LEU A 184 1.74 -12.16 6.47
C LEU A 184 0.85 -12.34 7.70
N LEU A 185 1.07 -13.40 8.47
CA LEU A 185 0.40 -13.63 9.75
C LEU A 185 1.19 -12.97 10.88
N VAL A 186 0.54 -12.08 11.61
CA VAL A 186 1.17 -11.21 12.60
C VAL A 186 0.75 -11.58 14.01
N GLN A 187 1.68 -12.11 14.79
CA GLN A 187 1.47 -12.43 16.20
C GLN A 187 1.43 -11.19 17.09
N PRO A 188 0.67 -11.21 18.21
CA PRO A 188 0.58 -10.08 19.13
C PRO A 188 1.91 -9.61 19.72
N SER A 189 2.90 -10.50 19.87
CA SER A 189 4.20 -10.16 20.47
C SER A 189 5.03 -9.15 19.66
N VAL A 190 4.65 -8.88 18.40
CA VAL A 190 5.27 -7.84 17.56
C VAL A 190 4.95 -6.45 18.09
N PHE A 191 3.80 -6.26 18.72
CA PHE A 191 3.35 -4.95 19.24
C PHE A 191 3.24 -4.93 20.76
N GLN A 192 3.60 -6.03 21.43
CA GLN A 192 3.61 -6.11 22.88
C GLN A 192 4.90 -5.49 23.42
N GLU A 193 4.78 -4.32 24.04
CA GLU A 193 5.87 -3.65 24.74
C GLU A 193 6.33 -4.48 25.95
N MET A 194 7.65 -4.47 26.20
CA MET A 194 8.23 -4.99 27.42
C MET A 194 8.47 -3.84 28.38
N ARG A 195 7.99 -3.97 29.62
CA ARG A 195 8.44 -3.10 30.70
C ARG A 195 9.89 -3.44 30.99
N VAL A 196 10.79 -2.51 30.70
CA VAL A 196 12.17 -2.59 31.14
C VAL A 196 12.17 -2.03 32.56
N GLU A 197 12.36 -2.90 33.56
CA GLU A 197 12.66 -2.45 34.92
C GLU A 197 14.12 -2.01 34.95
N ASN A 198 14.34 -0.71 35.15
CA ASN A 198 15.67 -0.14 35.26
C ASN A 198 16.28 -0.59 36.60
N VAL A 199 17.46 -1.23 36.54
CA VAL A 199 18.26 -1.55 37.75
C VAL A 199 18.95 -0.30 38.28
N ASP A 200 19.19 0.69 37.41
CA ASP A 200 19.81 1.97 37.71
C ASP A 200 18.83 3.07 37.31
N ASN A 201 18.44 3.97 38.23
CA ASN A 201 17.48 5.07 38.02
C ASN A 201 17.95 6.14 37.01
N GLU A 202 18.49 5.75 35.86
CA GLU A 202 18.76 6.63 34.74
C GLU A 202 17.50 6.81 33.88
N PRO A 203 17.23 8.03 33.41
CA PRO A 203 16.11 8.29 32.51
C PRO A 203 16.37 7.58 31.18
N ASN A 204 15.52 6.59 30.86
CA ASN A 204 15.60 5.87 29.60
C ASN A 204 15.15 6.82 28.47
N ASP A 205 15.98 6.97 27.44
CA ASP A 205 15.77 7.85 26.29
C ASP A 205 14.69 7.26 25.36
N GLY A 206 13.45 7.13 25.86
CA GLY A 206 12.25 6.79 25.08
C GLY A 206 12.23 5.47 24.29
N GLU A 207 13.26 4.61 24.39
CA GLU A 207 13.37 3.44 23.53
C GLU A 207 12.38 2.34 23.94
N VAL A 208 11.26 2.27 23.22
CA VAL A 208 10.24 1.24 23.41
C VAL A 208 10.77 -0.11 22.92
N LYS A 209 11.09 -1.00 23.87
CA LYS A 209 11.50 -2.37 23.55
C LYS A 209 10.29 -3.29 23.48
N TYR A 210 10.17 -4.04 22.40
CA TYR A 210 9.06 -4.96 22.17
C TYR A 210 9.47 -6.41 22.45
N ARG A 211 8.48 -7.25 22.75
CA ARG A 211 8.68 -8.65 23.12
C ARG A 211 9.29 -9.49 22.00
N LYS A 212 8.91 -9.21 20.75
CA LYS A 212 9.57 -9.77 19.57
C LYS A 212 10.45 -8.68 18.97
N ASP A 213 11.73 -9.01 18.85
CA ASP A 213 12.68 -8.21 18.08
C ASP A 213 12.37 -8.38 16.58
N VAL A 214 12.00 -7.28 15.94
CA VAL A 214 11.63 -7.16 14.54
C VAL A 214 12.21 -5.85 14.04
N GLU A 215 12.76 -5.86 12.83
CA GLU A 215 13.17 -4.63 12.17
C GLU A 215 12.03 -3.61 12.13
N GLN A 216 12.31 -2.38 12.57
CA GLN A 216 11.29 -1.35 12.65
C GLN A 216 10.66 -1.00 11.28
N GLY A 217 11.40 -1.04 10.17
CA GLY A 217 10.81 -0.88 8.84
C GLY A 217 9.79 -1.96 8.46
N LEU A 218 9.92 -3.19 9.00
CA LEU A 218 8.88 -4.21 8.86
C LEU A 218 7.67 -3.89 9.75
N ARG A 219 7.90 -3.36 10.96
CA ARG A 219 6.78 -2.93 11.83
C ARG A 219 5.97 -1.81 11.19
N GLU A 220 6.65 -0.79 10.67
CA GLU A 220 6.04 0.32 9.93
C GLU A 220 5.26 -0.17 8.71
N TRP A 221 5.83 -1.13 7.95
CA TRP A 221 5.13 -1.76 6.83
C TRP A 221 3.88 -2.55 7.24
N ILE A 222 3.90 -3.20 8.40
CA ILE A 222 2.75 -3.93 8.93
C ILE A 222 1.64 -2.96 9.34
N GLU A 223 1.96 -1.87 10.04
CA GLU A 223 1.00 -0.91 10.59
C GLU A 223 0.53 0.15 9.59
N THR A 224 1.18 0.24 8.41
CA THR A 224 0.82 1.27 7.43
C THR A 224 -0.65 1.22 7.05
N VAL A 225 -1.28 2.40 7.06
CA VAL A 225 -2.63 2.64 6.56
C VAL A 225 -2.64 2.97 5.07
N GLU A 226 -1.46 3.14 4.48
CA GLU A 226 -1.29 3.46 3.06
C GLU A 226 -1.10 2.20 2.20
N CYS A 227 -0.80 2.42 0.92
CA CYS A 227 -0.48 1.34 0.00
C CYS A 227 0.81 0.63 0.43
N ARG A 228 0.71 -0.67 0.75
CA ARG A 228 1.86 -1.50 1.13
C ARG A 228 2.94 -1.64 0.06
N ARG A 229 2.59 -1.42 -1.21
CA ARG A 229 3.57 -1.38 -2.31
C ARG A 229 4.45 -0.14 -2.20
N GLU A 230 3.85 1.01 -1.89
CA GLU A 230 4.61 2.23 -1.69
C GLU A 230 5.47 2.13 -0.43
N ALA A 231 4.90 1.65 0.68
CA ALA A 231 5.66 1.46 1.92
C ALA A 231 6.90 0.57 1.69
N ALA A 232 6.76 -0.47 0.84
CA ALA A 232 7.89 -1.28 0.41
C ALA A 232 8.86 -0.50 -0.48
N ALA A 233 8.37 0.21 -1.51
CA ALA A 233 9.21 1.00 -2.41
C ALA A 233 10.04 2.04 -1.64
N VAL A 234 9.43 2.73 -0.68
CA VAL A 234 10.12 3.67 0.23
C VAL A 234 11.20 2.96 1.04
N TYR A 235 10.90 1.79 1.62
CA TYR A 235 11.89 1.03 2.39
C TYR A 235 13.10 0.62 1.55
N PHE A 236 12.92 0.27 0.27
CA PHE A 236 14.00 -0.18 -0.60
C PHE A 236 14.69 0.93 -1.41
N ASP A 237 14.35 2.21 -1.19
CA ASP A 237 14.74 3.36 -2.03
C ASP A 237 14.47 3.07 -3.52
N ASP A 238 13.35 2.41 -3.80
CA ASP A 238 12.95 2.04 -5.14
C ASP A 238 12.31 3.23 -5.86
N ARG A 239 13.18 4.09 -6.41
CA ARG A 239 12.77 5.23 -7.25
C ARG A 239 12.22 4.79 -8.61
N ALA A 240 12.38 3.52 -9.02
CA ALA A 240 11.82 3.03 -10.28
C ALA A 240 10.29 2.85 -10.20
N ALA A 241 9.73 2.65 -9.00
CA ALA A 241 8.27 2.67 -8.78
C ALA A 241 7.62 4.06 -9.02
N ARG A 242 8.45 5.12 -9.18
CA ARG A 242 8.01 6.49 -9.47
C ARG A 242 7.97 6.83 -10.96
N PHE A 243 8.44 5.95 -11.84
CA PHE A 243 8.36 6.14 -13.29
C PHE A 243 7.06 5.55 -13.85
N ASP A 244 5.97 6.28 -13.66
CA ASP A 244 4.89 6.34 -14.66
C ASP A 244 4.58 7.83 -14.82
N ASP A 245 4.89 8.36 -16.01
CA ASP A 245 4.69 9.73 -16.52
C ASP A 245 5.74 10.80 -16.16
N GLU A 246 6.92 10.70 -16.80
CA GLU A 246 7.60 11.93 -17.26
C GLU A 246 6.85 12.46 -18.48
N THR A 247 5.90 13.38 -18.25
CA THR A 247 5.60 14.44 -19.20
C THR A 247 5.27 15.76 -18.47
N ASP A 248 6.07 16.76 -18.81
CA ASP A 248 5.77 18.19 -18.90
C ASP A 248 5.76 19.10 -17.67
N ASN A 249 6.84 19.89 -17.65
CA ASN A 249 6.89 21.33 -17.43
C ASN A 249 6.68 21.83 -15.99
N GLU A 250 7.83 22.04 -15.32
CA GLU A 250 7.98 23.01 -14.26
C GLU A 250 7.43 24.37 -14.71
N ILE A 251 6.23 24.73 -14.24
CA ILE A 251 5.79 26.12 -14.22
C ILE A 251 6.38 26.75 -12.95
N PRO A 252 7.28 27.75 -13.05
CA PRO A 252 7.88 28.35 -11.88
C PRO A 252 6.80 29.11 -11.10
N THR A 253 6.50 28.63 -9.89
CA THR A 253 5.58 29.34 -8.99
C THR A 253 6.36 30.49 -8.35
N GLN A 254 6.35 31.66 -8.99
CA GLN A 254 6.86 32.88 -8.36
C GLN A 254 5.95 33.23 -7.17
N SER A 255 6.47 33.05 -5.97
CA SER A 255 5.88 33.64 -4.77
C SER A 255 6.23 35.13 -4.74
N ILE A 256 5.28 35.97 -5.13
CA ILE A 256 5.37 37.41 -4.87
C ILE A 256 5.01 37.61 -3.40
N SER A 257 6.01 37.86 -2.56
CA SER A 257 5.81 38.39 -1.21
C SER A 257 5.79 39.92 -1.28
N ASN A 258 4.67 40.53 -0.88
CA ASN A 258 4.65 41.97 -0.66
C ASN A 258 5.12 42.28 0.77
N GLN A 259 5.99 43.28 0.87
CA GLN A 259 6.53 43.83 2.12
C GLN A 259 5.42 44.54 2.89
N ASN A 260 4.66 43.79 3.68
CA ASN A 260 4.03 44.21 4.94
C ASN A 260 3.14 43.06 5.43
N GLY A 261 3.60 42.34 6.46
CA GLY A 261 3.02 41.11 6.99
C GLY A 261 1.62 41.23 7.61
N LYS A 262 0.61 41.59 6.81
CA LYS A 262 -0.81 41.43 7.14
C LYS A 262 -1.45 40.53 6.10
N ARG A 263 -1.93 39.36 6.53
CA ARG A 263 -2.76 38.47 5.70
C ARG A 263 -4.03 39.21 5.30
N THR A 264 -4.21 39.49 4.03
CA THR A 264 -5.51 39.82 3.44
C THR A 264 -6.39 38.58 3.57
N MET A 265 -7.47 38.65 4.38
CA MET A 265 -8.49 37.61 4.34
C MET A 265 -9.25 37.72 3.02
N GLU A 266 -9.08 36.73 2.14
CA GLU A 266 -10.00 36.53 1.02
C GLU A 266 -11.40 36.17 1.54
N PRO A 267 -12.48 36.64 0.89
CA PRO A 267 -13.84 36.33 1.29
C PRO A 267 -14.09 34.81 1.26
N SER A 268 -14.64 34.30 2.36
CA SER A 268 -14.92 32.88 2.59
C SER A 268 -15.96 32.34 1.57
N VAL A 269 -15.50 31.56 0.59
CA VAL A 269 -16.40 30.78 -0.29
C VAL A 269 -17.08 29.70 0.56
N PRO A 270 -18.43 29.60 0.55
CA PRO A 270 -19.16 28.57 1.29
C PRO A 270 -18.99 27.18 0.65
N ASN A 271 -19.17 26.13 1.45
CA ASN A 271 -19.17 24.75 0.95
C ASN A 271 -20.28 24.52 -0.09
N ARG A 272 -20.04 23.58 -1.02
CA ARG A 272 -21.00 23.22 -2.07
C ARG A 272 -22.28 22.66 -1.43
N ARG A 273 -23.45 23.05 -1.95
CA ARG A 273 -24.78 22.60 -1.47
C ARG A 273 -25.72 22.32 -2.63
N GLY A 274 -26.71 21.47 -2.41
CA GLY A 274 -27.78 21.20 -3.36
C GLY A 274 -27.25 20.72 -4.72
N PRO A 275 -27.71 21.29 -5.85
CA PRO A 275 -27.27 20.91 -7.20
C PRO A 275 -25.75 21.00 -7.41
N HIS A 276 -25.10 22.02 -6.84
CA HIS A 276 -23.64 22.21 -6.95
C HIS A 276 -22.85 21.03 -6.35
N LEU A 277 -23.29 20.54 -5.19
CA LEU A 277 -22.70 19.39 -4.51
C LEU A 277 -22.92 18.10 -5.31
N GLN A 278 -24.12 17.90 -5.84
CA GLN A 278 -24.43 16.69 -6.59
C GLN A 278 -23.60 16.60 -7.87
N GLY A 279 -23.51 17.69 -8.65
CA GLY A 279 -22.67 17.70 -9.85
C GLY A 279 -21.17 17.50 -9.54
N ALA A 280 -20.67 18.01 -8.41
CA ALA A 280 -19.29 17.74 -7.98
C ALA A 280 -19.07 16.25 -7.64
N ARG A 281 -20.05 15.58 -7.02
CA ARG A 281 -19.99 14.13 -6.77
C ARG A 281 -19.98 13.33 -8.07
N ASP A 282 -20.89 13.66 -8.99
CA ASP A 282 -21.02 12.95 -10.26
C ASP A 282 -19.73 13.08 -11.09
N LEU A 283 -19.14 14.28 -11.10
CA LEU A 283 -17.86 14.55 -11.75
C LEU A 283 -16.71 13.71 -11.16
N LEU A 284 -16.60 13.65 -9.83
CA LEU A 284 -15.58 12.85 -9.17
C LEU A 284 -15.81 11.34 -9.36
N GLN A 285 -17.06 10.89 -9.40
CA GLN A 285 -17.39 9.48 -9.69
C GLN A 285 -17.04 9.11 -11.13
N LYS A 286 -17.29 10.01 -12.08
CA LYS A 286 -16.91 9.86 -13.48
C LYS A 286 -15.40 9.77 -13.62
N TRP A 287 -14.68 10.76 -13.07
CA TRP A 287 -13.22 10.77 -13.04
C TRP A 287 -12.66 9.47 -12.44
N ARG A 288 -13.16 9.07 -11.26
CA ARG A 288 -12.76 7.82 -10.59
C ARG A 288 -12.94 6.60 -11.49
N SER A 289 -14.05 6.53 -12.22
CA SER A 289 -14.37 5.40 -13.10
C SER A 289 -13.51 5.36 -14.36
N GLU A 290 -13.24 6.51 -14.96
CA GLU A 290 -12.39 6.64 -16.14
C GLU A 290 -10.93 6.35 -15.80
N THR A 291 -10.39 7.00 -14.77
CA THR A 291 -9.02 6.76 -14.29
C THR A 291 -8.81 5.31 -13.89
N TRP A 292 -9.78 4.69 -13.20
CA TRP A 292 -9.73 3.27 -12.87
C TRP A 292 -9.64 2.39 -14.11
N ARG A 293 -10.53 2.59 -15.09
CA ARG A 293 -10.57 1.77 -16.31
C ARG A 293 -9.30 1.91 -17.14
N THR A 294 -8.75 3.12 -17.23
CA THR A 294 -7.60 3.40 -18.08
C THR A 294 -6.29 2.96 -17.43
N LEU A 295 -6.08 3.27 -16.15
CA LEU A 295 -4.77 3.10 -15.50
C LEU A 295 -4.71 1.92 -14.54
N TYR A 296 -5.86 1.47 -14.00
CA TYR A 296 -5.89 0.54 -12.88
C TYR A 296 -6.77 -0.71 -13.10
N CYS A 297 -7.33 -0.91 -14.30
CA CYS A 297 -8.28 -2.00 -14.58
C CYS A 297 -7.71 -3.41 -14.36
N ARG A 298 -6.38 -3.56 -14.34
CA ARG A 298 -5.68 -4.82 -14.08
C ARG A 298 -5.20 -4.97 -12.64
N ARG A 299 -5.50 -4.02 -11.75
CA ARG A 299 -5.11 -4.06 -10.34
C ARG A 299 -6.09 -4.91 -9.53
N LEU A 300 -5.59 -5.53 -8.45
CA LEU A 300 -6.32 -6.48 -7.60
C LEU A 300 -7.25 -5.82 -6.57
N TRP A 301 -7.12 -4.52 -6.37
CA TRP A 301 -8.00 -3.72 -5.53
C TRP A 301 -9.15 -3.15 -6.38
N GLY A 302 -10.26 -2.76 -5.75
CA GLY A 302 -11.40 -2.21 -6.47
C GLY A 302 -11.27 -0.71 -6.75
N ILE A 303 -12.15 -0.19 -7.60
CA ILE A 303 -12.28 1.26 -7.91
C ILE A 303 -12.40 2.15 -6.65
N GLN A 304 -12.96 1.62 -5.57
CA GLN A 304 -13.09 2.33 -4.31
C GLN A 304 -11.75 2.57 -3.60
N CYS A 305 -10.70 1.80 -3.89
CA CYS A 305 -9.38 2.03 -3.31
C CYS A 305 -8.64 3.22 -3.95
N LEU A 306 -8.95 3.58 -5.19
CA LEU A 306 -8.39 4.76 -5.86
C LEU A 306 -8.90 6.07 -5.22
N LEU A 307 -10.22 6.15 -5.01
CA LEU A 307 -10.87 7.26 -4.33
C LEU A 307 -12.07 6.72 -3.53
N PRO A 308 -11.90 6.47 -2.21
CA PRO A 308 -12.97 5.94 -1.35
C PRO A 308 -14.18 6.85 -1.28
N ASP A 309 -15.38 6.30 -1.10
CA ASP A 309 -16.64 7.07 -1.11
C ASP A 309 -16.67 8.18 -0.04
N ALA A 310 -16.06 7.93 1.13
CA ALA A 310 -15.94 8.93 2.19
C ALA A 310 -15.08 10.12 1.75
N ILE A 311 -13.95 9.86 1.08
CA ILE A 311 -13.03 10.88 0.57
C ILE A 311 -13.64 11.62 -0.61
N LEU A 312 -14.28 10.90 -1.54
CA LEU A 312 -15.03 11.49 -2.64
C LEU A 312 -16.09 12.45 -2.11
N THR A 313 -16.83 12.05 -1.07
CA THR A 313 -17.84 12.89 -0.43
C THR A 313 -17.22 14.11 0.24
N ALA A 314 -16.09 13.95 0.93
CA ALA A 314 -15.35 15.07 1.51
C ALA A 314 -14.88 16.06 0.44
N PHE A 315 -14.38 15.54 -0.69
CA PHE A 315 -13.91 16.35 -1.81
C PHE A 315 -15.04 17.14 -2.48
N ALA A 316 -16.16 16.47 -2.74
CA ALA A 316 -17.34 17.10 -3.32
C ALA A 316 -17.91 18.20 -2.40
N THR A 317 -17.85 18.01 -1.09
CA THR A 317 -18.39 18.96 -0.10
C THR A 317 -17.53 20.21 0.08
N LYS A 318 -16.20 20.03 0.17
CA LYS A 318 -15.26 21.13 0.43
C LYS A 318 -14.99 21.93 -0.84
N ALA A 319 -15.40 23.20 -0.85
CA ALA A 319 -15.11 24.14 -1.94
C ALA A 319 -13.67 24.73 -1.89
N ARG A 320 -12.87 24.36 -0.88
CA ARG A 320 -11.57 24.99 -0.55
C ARG A 320 -10.35 24.10 -0.81
N LEU A 321 -10.47 23.07 -1.63
CA LEU A 321 -9.33 22.22 -1.97
C LEU A 321 -8.51 22.96 -3.03
N ARG A 322 -7.40 23.56 -2.62
CA ARG A 322 -6.55 24.37 -3.51
C ARG A 322 -5.17 23.74 -3.70
N SER A 323 -4.74 22.90 -2.77
CA SER A 323 -3.44 22.23 -2.84
C SER A 323 -3.53 20.74 -2.57
N ARG A 324 -2.43 20.02 -2.84
CA ARG A 324 -2.31 18.58 -2.54
C ARG A 324 -2.39 18.34 -1.03
N GLU A 325 -1.87 19.27 -0.23
CA GLU A 325 -1.93 19.22 1.23
C GLU A 325 -3.38 19.24 1.74
N ASP A 326 -4.27 20.01 1.09
CA ASP A 326 -5.70 20.03 1.45
C ASP A 326 -6.38 18.67 1.19
N LEU A 327 -5.99 17.99 0.12
CA LEU A 327 -6.51 16.66 -0.23
C LEU A 327 -6.02 15.59 0.75
N ILE A 328 -4.74 15.65 1.14
CA ILE A 328 -4.16 14.77 2.15
C ILE A 328 -4.79 15.04 3.52
N ALA A 329 -4.98 16.30 3.90
CA ALA A 329 -5.66 16.69 5.13
C ALA A 329 -7.15 16.27 5.16
N ALA A 330 -7.76 16.02 4.01
CA ALA A 330 -9.08 15.42 3.90
C ALA A 330 -9.07 13.88 4.00
N GLY A 331 -7.92 13.26 4.27
CA GLY A 331 -7.75 11.83 4.51
C GLY A 331 -7.47 11.01 3.26
N TRP A 332 -7.14 11.66 2.12
CA TRP A 332 -6.78 10.91 0.91
C TRP A 332 -5.33 10.45 0.95
N SER A 333 -5.05 9.32 0.31
CA SER A 333 -3.70 8.75 0.30
C SER A 333 -2.72 9.73 -0.35
N PRO A 334 -1.58 10.05 0.30
CA PRO A 334 -0.54 10.91 -0.27
C PRO A 334 -0.06 10.44 -1.65
N THR A 335 -0.01 9.13 -1.88
CA THR A 335 0.41 8.53 -3.15
C THR A 335 -0.58 8.79 -4.29
N HIS A 336 -1.87 8.53 -4.07
CA HIS A 336 -2.91 8.89 -5.03
C HIS A 336 -2.97 10.41 -5.21
N CYS A 337 -2.72 11.18 -4.16
CA CYS A 337 -2.66 12.64 -4.24
C CYS A 337 -1.45 13.15 -5.04
N GLU A 338 -0.31 12.49 -4.96
CA GLU A 338 0.87 12.84 -5.74
C GLU A 338 0.62 12.60 -7.24
N LYS A 339 0.03 11.45 -7.58
CA LYS A 339 -0.26 11.07 -8.98
C LYS A 339 -1.45 11.81 -9.58
N HIS A 340 -2.52 12.00 -8.82
CA HIS A 340 -3.81 12.46 -9.34
C HIS A 340 -4.33 13.74 -8.68
N GLY A 341 -3.67 14.25 -7.65
CA GLY A 341 -4.15 15.42 -6.91
C GLY A 341 -4.29 16.66 -7.76
N LEU A 342 -3.34 16.94 -8.66
CA LEU A 342 -3.46 18.08 -9.58
C LEU A 342 -4.64 17.91 -10.54
N GLN A 343 -4.88 16.69 -11.04
CA GLN A 343 -6.01 16.40 -11.92
C GLN A 343 -7.34 16.63 -11.20
N ILE A 344 -7.49 16.13 -9.97
CA ILE A 344 -8.70 16.35 -9.16
C ILE A 344 -8.91 17.83 -8.87
N LEU A 345 -7.86 18.55 -8.45
CA LEU A 345 -7.94 19.98 -8.18
C LEU A 345 -8.35 20.77 -9.42
N HIS A 346 -7.78 20.43 -10.57
CA HIS A 346 -8.13 21.05 -11.84
C HIS A 346 -9.58 20.78 -12.24
N VAL A 347 -10.01 19.51 -12.18
CA VAL A 347 -11.38 19.09 -12.52
C VAL A 347 -12.41 19.80 -11.63
N LEU A 348 -12.17 19.87 -10.32
CA LEU A 348 -13.05 20.58 -9.39
C LEU A 348 -13.05 22.09 -9.62
N LYS A 349 -11.89 22.69 -9.92
CA LYS A 349 -11.78 24.13 -10.20
C LYS A 349 -12.57 24.51 -11.45
N VAL A 350 -12.38 23.78 -12.55
CA VAL A 350 -13.11 24.03 -13.81
C VAL A 350 -14.62 23.93 -13.60
N TYR A 351 -15.07 22.95 -12.82
CA TYR A 351 -16.47 22.79 -12.47
C TYR A 351 -17.02 23.95 -11.63
N ASP A 352 -16.27 24.38 -10.60
CA ASP A 352 -16.68 25.49 -9.75
C ASP A 352 -16.75 26.81 -10.53
N ASP A 353 -15.73 27.11 -11.34
CA ASP A 353 -15.68 28.32 -12.17
C ASP A 353 -16.87 28.36 -13.14
N GLY A 354 -17.20 27.23 -13.77
CA GLY A 354 -18.37 27.10 -14.64
C GLY A 354 -19.71 27.27 -13.91
N TYR A 355 -19.86 26.66 -12.72
CA TYR A 355 -21.08 26.78 -11.93
C TYR A 355 -21.35 28.23 -11.49
N TRP A 356 -20.30 28.94 -11.06
CA TRP A 356 -20.44 30.34 -10.65
C TRP A 356 -20.64 31.30 -11.82
N GLY A 357 -20.04 31.03 -12.99
CA GLY A 357 -20.28 31.82 -14.21
C GLY A 357 -21.76 31.85 -14.61
N VAL A 358 -22.39 30.67 -14.66
CA VAL A 358 -23.82 30.54 -15.01
C VAL A 358 -24.71 31.25 -13.99
N HIS A 359 -24.45 31.08 -12.69
CA HIS A 359 -25.25 31.76 -11.66
C HIS A 359 -25.04 33.28 -11.61
N GLN A 360 -23.87 33.79 -12.00
CA GLN A 360 -23.65 35.23 -12.11
C GLN A 360 -24.41 35.83 -13.29
N GLU A 361 -24.45 35.14 -14.43
CA GLU A 361 -25.26 35.54 -15.60
C GLU A 361 -26.76 35.50 -15.29
N GLU A 362 -27.25 34.43 -14.67
CA GLU A 362 -28.66 34.32 -14.25
C GLU A 362 -29.04 35.42 -13.24
N LYS A 363 -28.13 35.77 -12.32
CA LYS A 363 -28.35 36.85 -11.37
C LYS A 363 -28.36 38.21 -12.06
N ALA A 364 -27.45 38.46 -13.00
CA ALA A 364 -27.41 39.69 -13.79
C ALA A 364 -28.68 39.85 -14.64
N GLN A 365 -29.16 38.78 -15.27
CA GLN A 365 -30.41 38.77 -16.03
C GLN A 365 -31.63 39.02 -15.13
N ARG A 366 -31.67 38.44 -13.94
CA ARG A 366 -32.73 38.73 -12.95
C ARG A 366 -32.70 40.16 -12.45
N LEU A 367 -31.52 40.74 -12.21
CA LEU A 367 -31.41 42.16 -11.84
C LEU A 367 -31.84 43.08 -12.98
N GLN A 368 -31.44 42.81 -14.22
CA GLN A 368 -31.92 43.55 -15.39
C GLN A 368 -33.43 43.43 -15.58
N ALA A 369 -34.01 42.26 -15.33
CA ALA A 369 -35.46 42.04 -15.39
C ALA A 369 -36.20 42.80 -14.27
N VAL A 370 -35.62 42.92 -13.08
CA VAL A 370 -36.18 43.72 -11.97
C VAL A 370 -36.07 45.21 -12.28
N GLU A 371 -34.92 45.70 -12.75
CA GLU A 371 -34.74 47.11 -13.14
C GLU A 371 -35.71 47.51 -14.26
N SER A 372 -35.84 46.70 -15.31
CA SER A 372 -36.79 46.97 -16.39
C SER A 372 -38.27 46.87 -15.96
N ASN A 373 -38.59 46.15 -14.88
CA ASN A 373 -39.93 46.16 -14.28
C ASN A 373 -40.17 47.42 -13.41
N VAL A 374 -39.13 47.93 -12.74
CA VAL A 374 -39.19 49.20 -11.99
C VAL A 374 -39.44 50.37 -12.94
N TYR A 375 -38.73 50.45 -14.08
CA TYR A 375 -38.95 51.50 -15.09
C TYR A 375 -40.33 51.44 -15.76
N LYS A 376 -40.95 50.25 -15.86
CA LYS A 376 -42.34 50.11 -16.34
C LYS A 376 -43.40 50.62 -15.36
N HIS A 377 -43.11 50.64 -14.05
CA HIS A 377 -44.02 51.22 -13.05
C HIS A 377 -43.83 52.74 -12.89
N SER A 378 -42.65 53.29 -13.18
CA SER A 378 -42.41 54.74 -13.18
C SER A 378 -43.15 55.47 -14.30
N PHE A 379 -43.42 54.81 -15.43
CA PHE A 379 -44.12 55.37 -16.60
C PHE A 379 -45.66 55.31 -16.53
N ILE A 380 -46.22 54.79 -15.44
CA ILE A 380 -47.69 54.72 -15.22
C ILE A 380 -48.16 55.82 -14.22
N LEU A 381 -47.23 56.67 -13.75
CA LEU A 381 -47.50 57.79 -12.83
C LEU A 381 -47.10 59.17 -13.39
N GLU A 382 -47.13 59.33 -14.72
CA GLU A 382 -47.36 60.60 -15.43
C GLU A 382 -48.65 60.46 -16.23
#